data_AF-A0A022RXC0-F1
#
_entry.id   AF-A0A022RXC0-F1
#
_cell.length_a   1.000
_cell.length_b   1.000
_cell.length_c   1.000
_cell.angle_alpha   90.00
_cell.angle_beta   90.00
_cell.angle_gamma   90.00
#
_symmetry.space_group_name_H-M   'P 1'
#
loop_
_entity.id
_entity.type
_entity.pdbx_description
1 polymer ?
#
loop_
_entity_poly.entity_id
_entity_poly.type
_entity_poly.pdbx_seq_one_letter_code
_entity_poly.pdbx_strand_id
1 'polypeptide(L)'
;MSSLILKRLRSSNSIHNPTLRIRLFNRLFPSFSNPHFRKFSIPIHNQSVSDTSLVEKHKGFPSYYDENWRFRCGLRLWSSQAAVEASNSDGLTVEGIIANGWVIYEEEESDWKSHASSIAQSIHLIKKRLRWKKLIPKLEILSEQLNKPDLWNDPGHAGKISREHGSIMGKMKEVNAFEQQLFEHIDMIKLSREENDAELESESLEALLTLRRHLKEKELEALLSGEQDPCSCFIEVQAGAGGTESMDWASMVMQMYKKWAEGRGFRVTIVDEMPGELAGIK
;
A
#
# COMPACT_ATOMS: atom_id res chain seq x y z
N MET A 1 15.16 -31.83 19.26
CA MET A 1 14.59 -30.50 19.08
C MET A 1 15.72 -29.61 18.61
N SER A 2 15.54 -28.92 17.50
CA SER A 2 16.58 -28.05 16.93
C SER A 2 16.02 -26.63 16.80
N SER A 3 16.74 -25.66 17.36
CA SER A 3 16.31 -24.27 17.46
C SER A 3 17.31 -23.31 16.81
N LEU A 4 16.77 -22.43 15.98
CA LEU A 4 17.48 -21.35 15.29
C LEU A 4 17.03 -20.01 15.86
N ILE A 5 17.98 -19.12 16.11
CA ILE A 5 17.69 -17.69 16.30
C ILE A 5 17.86 -16.97 14.97
N LEU A 6 16.85 -16.17 14.60
CA LEU A 6 16.97 -15.13 13.60
C LEU A 6 17.14 -13.78 14.29
N LYS A 7 18.37 -13.24 14.28
CA LYS A 7 18.65 -11.88 14.73
C LYS A 7 18.49 -10.91 13.57
N ARG A 8 17.61 -9.93 13.72
CA ARG A 8 17.55 -8.78 12.82
C ARG A 8 18.79 -7.91 13.01
N LEU A 9 19.56 -7.67 11.95
CA LEU A 9 20.64 -6.69 11.99
C LEU A 9 20.03 -5.30 12.21
N ARG A 10 20.18 -4.73 13.41
CA ARG A 10 19.94 -3.29 13.57
C ARG A 10 21.01 -2.59 12.75
N SER A 11 20.60 -1.87 11.70
CA SER A 11 21.48 -0.90 11.04
C SER A 11 21.92 0.10 12.11
N SER A 12 23.17 -0.03 12.55
CA SER A 12 23.86 1.02 13.26
C SER A 12 24.15 2.13 12.25
N ASN A 13 23.55 3.30 12.47
CA ASN A 13 23.86 4.60 11.85
C ASN A 13 24.99 4.56 10.79
N SER A 14 24.62 4.55 9.51
CA SER A 14 25.47 5.10 8.46
C SER A 14 24.59 5.81 7.44
N ILE A 15 24.82 7.11 7.38
CA ILE A 15 24.33 8.06 6.39
C ILE A 15 24.76 7.57 4.99
N HIS A 16 23.87 7.73 4.01
CA HIS A 16 24.00 7.43 2.57
C HIS A 16 24.03 5.96 2.15
N ASN A 17 22.89 5.49 1.63
CA ASN A 17 22.89 4.77 0.35
C ASN A 17 21.51 4.90 -0.33
N PRO A 18 21.39 5.63 -1.45
CA PRO A 18 20.22 5.57 -2.31
C PRO A 18 20.31 4.29 -3.16
N THR A 19 19.17 3.76 -3.59
CA THR A 19 18.99 2.64 -4.54
C THR A 19 19.00 1.21 -3.95
N LEU A 20 17.82 0.76 -3.51
CA LEU A 20 17.45 -0.65 -3.64
C LEU A 20 16.58 -0.77 -4.90
N ARG A 21 17.23 -0.90 -6.06
CA ARG A 21 16.60 -1.32 -7.31
C ARG A 21 16.46 -2.83 -7.28
N ILE A 22 15.25 -3.34 -7.04
CA ILE A 22 14.92 -4.74 -7.25
C ILE A 22 14.81 -4.94 -8.78
N ARG A 23 15.88 -5.41 -9.42
CA ARG A 23 15.82 -5.97 -10.78
C ARG A 23 15.44 -7.44 -10.64
N LEU A 24 14.21 -7.81 -11.00
CA LEU A 24 13.87 -9.20 -11.29
C LEU A 24 14.07 -9.45 -12.78
N PHE A 25 15.01 -10.34 -13.06
CA PHE A 25 15.36 -10.87 -14.37
C PHE A 25 14.27 -11.84 -14.84
N ASN A 26 13.80 -11.64 -16.07
CA ASN A 26 13.05 -12.61 -16.86
C ASN A 26 13.85 -13.90 -17.03
N ARG A 27 13.23 -15.05 -16.74
CA ARG A 27 13.60 -16.36 -17.30
C ARG A 27 12.36 -17.18 -17.63
N LEU A 28 12.00 -17.07 -18.90
CA LEU A 28 11.51 -18.10 -19.83
C LEU A 28 11.28 -19.51 -19.25
N PHE A 29 10.04 -19.99 -19.33
CA PHE A 29 9.70 -21.39 -19.59
C PHE A 29 8.69 -21.48 -20.74
N PRO A 30 8.71 -22.58 -21.52
CA PRO A 30 8.35 -22.57 -22.93
C PRO A 30 6.88 -22.90 -23.23
N SER A 31 6.47 -22.39 -24.39
CA SER A 31 5.24 -22.62 -25.15
C SER A 31 4.80 -24.09 -25.24
N PHE A 32 3.52 -24.35 -24.98
CA PHE A 32 2.80 -25.51 -25.51
C PHE A 32 1.66 -25.05 -26.42
N SER A 33 1.66 -25.62 -27.62
CA SER A 33 0.77 -25.37 -28.74
C SER A 33 -0.56 -26.15 -28.66
N ASN A 34 -1.64 -25.44 -28.99
CA ASN A 34 -2.97 -25.78 -29.56
C ASN A 34 -3.05 -27.08 -30.42
N PRO A 35 -4.23 -27.61 -30.91
CA PRO A 35 -5.51 -26.91 -31.18
C PRO A 35 -6.85 -27.70 -31.02
N HIS A 36 -7.94 -26.94 -31.21
CA HIS A 36 -9.26 -27.26 -31.80
C HIS A 36 -10.47 -27.09 -30.86
N PHE A 37 -11.33 -26.10 -31.12
CA PHE A 37 -12.59 -26.32 -31.86
C PHE A 37 -13.38 -25.01 -32.15
N ARG A 38 -13.53 -24.76 -33.46
CA ARG A 38 -14.66 -24.19 -34.21
C ARG A 38 -15.32 -22.85 -33.84
N LYS A 39 -15.05 -21.91 -34.76
CA LYS A 39 -15.91 -20.85 -35.32
C LYS A 39 -17.42 -21.15 -35.24
N PHE A 40 -18.18 -20.17 -34.76
CA PHE A 40 -19.50 -19.84 -35.30
C PHE A 40 -19.55 -18.34 -35.60
N SER A 41 -20.21 -18.00 -36.70
CA SER A 41 -20.37 -16.66 -37.22
C SER A 41 -21.84 -16.47 -37.60
N ILE A 42 -22.17 -15.21 -37.90
CA ILE A 42 -23.29 -14.67 -38.70
C ILE A 42 -24.65 -14.45 -37.93
N PRO A 43 -25.55 -13.50 -38.28
CA PRO A 43 -25.41 -12.03 -38.12
C PRO A 43 -26.72 -11.19 -37.90
N ILE A 44 -26.57 -9.84 -37.96
CA ILE A 44 -27.48 -8.75 -38.45
C ILE A 44 -28.82 -8.51 -37.72
N HIS A 45 -29.04 -7.28 -37.18
CA HIS A 45 -29.88 -6.26 -37.82
C HIS A 45 -29.77 -4.85 -37.19
N ASN A 46 -29.64 -3.86 -38.08
CA ASN A 46 -29.74 -2.41 -37.85
C ASN A 46 -31.14 -2.02 -37.33
N GLN A 47 -31.22 -0.94 -36.53
CA GLN A 47 -31.88 0.29 -36.97
C GLN A 47 -31.65 1.46 -35.98
N SER A 48 -31.36 2.59 -36.61
CA SER A 48 -31.21 3.99 -36.16
C SER A 48 -32.47 4.60 -35.54
N VAL A 49 -32.33 5.69 -34.76
CA VAL A 49 -32.72 7.08 -35.14
C VAL A 49 -32.82 8.02 -33.91
N SER A 50 -32.30 9.25 -34.13
CA SER A 50 -32.61 10.59 -33.60
C SER A 50 -32.21 11.04 -32.19
N ASP A 51 -31.17 11.88 -32.18
CA ASP A 51 -31.09 13.25 -31.66
C ASP A 51 -32.32 13.84 -30.95
N THR A 52 -32.09 14.47 -29.79
CA THR A 52 -32.55 15.84 -29.53
C THR A 52 -31.59 16.57 -28.59
N SER A 53 -31.47 17.85 -28.89
CA SER A 53 -30.43 18.82 -28.54
C SER A 53 -30.73 19.66 -27.29
N LEU A 54 -29.70 20.42 -26.88
CA LEU A 54 -29.70 21.69 -26.11
C LEU A 54 -29.56 21.56 -24.57
N VAL A 55 -28.48 22.08 -23.99
CA VAL A 55 -28.28 23.50 -23.62
C VAL A 55 -26.92 23.65 -22.91
N GLU A 56 -26.04 24.48 -23.47
CA GLU A 56 -24.82 24.98 -22.84
C GLU A 56 -25.11 25.80 -21.57
N LYS A 57 -24.29 25.64 -20.53
CA LYS A 57 -23.97 26.74 -19.61
C LYS A 57 -22.49 26.69 -19.18
N HIS A 58 -21.73 27.60 -19.77
CA HIS A 58 -20.43 28.07 -19.27
C HIS A 58 -20.47 28.49 -17.80
N LYS A 59 -19.39 28.17 -17.08
CA LYS A 59 -18.79 28.84 -15.90
C LYS A 59 -17.57 27.98 -15.52
N GLY A 60 -16.34 28.35 -15.83
CA GLY A 60 -15.60 29.47 -15.25
C GLY A 60 -14.44 28.88 -14.44
N PHE A 61 -13.24 28.88 -15.01
CA PHE A 61 -11.99 28.45 -14.37
C PHE A 61 -11.70 29.25 -13.09
N PRO A 62 -11.11 28.64 -12.05
CA PRO A 62 -10.23 29.35 -11.14
C PRO A 62 -8.76 28.92 -11.31
N SER A 63 -7.96 29.92 -11.65
CA SER A 63 -6.51 29.94 -11.64
C SER A 63 -5.92 29.45 -10.31
N TYR A 64 -4.87 28.64 -10.42
CA TYR A 64 -4.00 28.24 -9.31
C TYR A 64 -3.16 29.45 -8.83
N TYR A 65 -2.67 29.36 -7.59
CA TYR A 65 -1.95 30.35 -6.76
C TYR A 65 -2.82 31.37 -6.01
N ASP A 66 -3.00 31.15 -4.71
CA ASP A 66 -2.63 32.20 -3.74
C ASP A 66 -2.33 31.62 -2.35
N GLU A 67 -1.12 31.88 -1.88
CA GLU A 67 -0.73 31.80 -0.49
C GLU A 67 -1.20 33.09 0.21
N ASN A 68 -2.06 33.01 1.24
CA ASN A 68 -2.03 33.97 2.36
C ASN A 68 -3.03 33.61 3.46
N TRP A 69 -2.50 33.10 4.57
CA TRP A 69 -3.23 32.97 5.83
C TRP A 69 -3.28 34.34 6.51
N ARG A 70 -4.33 35.12 6.28
CA ARG A 70 -4.60 36.36 7.03
C ARG A 70 -5.74 36.16 8.03
N PHE A 71 -5.35 36.18 9.31
CA PHE A 71 -6.21 36.29 10.47
C PHE A 71 -7.15 37.51 10.39
N ARG A 72 -8.45 37.27 10.58
CA ARG A 72 -9.33 38.24 11.26
C ARG A 72 -10.23 37.48 12.23
N CYS A 73 -10.09 37.84 13.49
CA CYS A 73 -10.95 37.43 14.60
C CYS A 73 -12.29 38.18 14.50
N GLY A 74 -13.39 37.45 14.65
CA GLY A 74 -14.74 37.98 14.73
C GLY A 74 -15.72 36.81 14.75
N LEU A 75 -16.42 36.64 15.88
CA LEU A 75 -17.33 35.53 16.18
C LEU A 75 -18.06 34.99 14.95
N ARG A 76 -17.72 33.76 14.55
CA ARG A 76 -18.60 32.92 13.74
C ARG A 76 -18.84 31.62 14.49
N LEU A 77 -20.13 31.32 14.67
CA LEU A 77 -20.64 30.00 14.99
C LEU A 77 -19.94 28.98 14.09
N TRP A 78 -19.10 28.15 14.68
CA TRP A 78 -18.37 27.10 13.98
C TRP A 78 -19.36 25.99 13.63
N SER A 79 -20.08 26.13 12.51
CA SER A 79 -20.64 24.94 11.87
C SER A 79 -19.45 24.06 11.53
N SER A 80 -19.42 22.86 12.11
CA SER A 80 -18.42 21.82 11.86
C SER A 80 -18.02 21.82 10.39
N GLN A 81 -16.82 22.29 10.11
CA GLN A 81 -16.24 22.11 8.80
C GLN A 81 -15.95 20.60 8.73
N ALA A 82 -16.88 19.86 8.13
CA ALA A 82 -16.68 18.45 7.85
C ALA A 82 -15.33 18.37 7.13
N ALA A 83 -14.41 17.57 7.66
CA ALA A 83 -13.12 17.36 7.03
C ALA A 83 -13.40 16.99 5.56
N VAL A 84 -12.93 17.82 4.63
CA VAL A 84 -13.11 17.57 3.20
C VAL A 84 -12.35 16.28 2.91
N GLU A 85 -13.09 15.19 2.74
CA GLU A 85 -12.52 13.91 2.37
C GLU A 85 -11.95 14.04 0.96
N ALA A 86 -10.74 13.51 0.75
CA ALA A 86 -10.14 13.53 -0.58
C ALA A 86 -11.08 12.82 -1.56
N SER A 87 -11.44 13.53 -2.63
CA SER A 87 -12.34 13.02 -3.65
C SER A 87 -11.77 13.32 -5.03
N ASN A 88 -12.13 12.47 -5.98
CA ASN A 88 -11.88 12.68 -7.39
C ASN A 88 -12.61 13.92 -7.93
N SER A 89 -12.32 14.34 -9.18
CA SER A 89 -13.10 15.35 -9.91
C SER A 89 -14.63 15.11 -9.87
N ASP A 90 -15.04 13.85 -9.92
CA ASP A 90 -16.44 13.39 -9.84
C ASP A 90 -17.00 13.26 -8.41
N GLY A 91 -16.23 13.59 -7.37
CA GLY A 91 -16.62 13.38 -5.98
C GLY A 91 -16.49 11.93 -5.50
N LEU A 92 -15.84 11.05 -6.27
CA LEU A 92 -15.56 9.67 -5.85
C LEU A 92 -14.58 9.65 -4.68
N THR A 93 -14.98 9.03 -3.57
CA THR A 93 -14.12 8.76 -2.41
C THR A 93 -13.61 7.32 -2.43
N VAL A 94 -12.59 7.02 -1.62
CA VAL A 94 -12.05 5.65 -1.47
C VAL A 94 -13.15 4.68 -1.00
N GLU A 95 -13.96 5.10 -0.03
CA GLU A 95 -15.09 4.30 0.46
C GLU A 95 -16.16 4.11 -0.63
N GLY A 96 -16.37 5.12 -1.49
CA GLY A 96 -17.26 5.01 -2.66
C GLY A 96 -16.79 3.98 -3.68
N ILE A 97 -15.48 3.93 -3.97
CA ILE A 97 -14.89 2.91 -4.86
C ILE A 97 -15.11 1.50 -4.30
N ILE A 98 -14.94 1.33 -2.99
CA ILE A 98 -15.18 0.04 -2.31
C ILE A 98 -16.67 -0.33 -2.37
N ALA A 99 -17.57 0.64 -2.13
CA ALA A 99 -19.01 0.42 -2.18
C ALA A 99 -19.54 0.01 -3.56
N ASN A 100 -18.86 0.42 -4.64
CA ASN A 100 -19.20 0.02 -6.01
C ASN A 100 -19.00 -1.49 -6.27
N GLY A 101 -18.21 -2.18 -5.45
CA GLY A 101 -18.10 -3.64 -5.50
C GLY A 101 -17.48 -4.18 -6.80
N TRP A 102 -16.60 -3.43 -7.46
CA TRP A 102 -15.95 -3.88 -8.70
C TRP A 102 -15.07 -5.11 -8.46
N VAL A 103 -15.19 -6.09 -9.37
CA VAL A 103 -14.42 -7.34 -9.35
C VAL A 103 -12.94 -7.04 -9.56
N ILE A 104 -12.09 -7.70 -8.77
CA ILE A 104 -10.63 -7.57 -8.85
C ILE A 104 -10.08 -8.77 -9.63
N TYR A 105 -9.42 -8.47 -10.74
CA TYR A 105 -8.75 -9.45 -11.60
C TYR A 105 -7.24 -9.52 -11.29
N GLU A 106 -6.59 -10.55 -11.84
CA GLU A 106 -5.13 -10.66 -11.88
C GLU A 106 -4.51 -9.51 -12.68
N GLU A 107 -3.22 -9.23 -12.45
CA GLU A 107 -2.59 -7.99 -12.94
C GLU A 107 -2.59 -7.84 -14.46
N GLU A 108 -2.55 -8.94 -15.21
CA GLU A 108 -2.33 -8.95 -16.67
C GLU A 108 -3.62 -8.72 -17.50
N GLU A 109 -4.79 -8.99 -16.92
CA GLU A 109 -6.10 -8.91 -17.60
C GLU A 109 -7.03 -7.85 -16.97
N SER A 110 -6.47 -6.95 -16.17
CA SER A 110 -7.25 -6.08 -15.27
C SER A 110 -7.55 -4.70 -15.86
N ASP A 111 -8.84 -4.32 -15.84
CA ASP A 111 -9.28 -2.95 -16.12
C ASP A 111 -8.79 -1.94 -15.05
N TRP A 112 -8.79 -0.65 -15.40
CA TRP A 112 -8.50 0.44 -14.45
C TRP A 112 -9.39 0.38 -13.20
N LYS A 113 -10.65 -0.03 -13.35
CA LYS A 113 -11.60 -0.21 -12.23
C LYS A 113 -11.15 -1.31 -11.26
N SER A 114 -10.64 -2.42 -11.79
CA SER A 114 -10.14 -3.54 -10.99
C SER A 114 -8.89 -3.12 -10.20
N HIS A 115 -7.95 -2.42 -10.85
CA HIS A 115 -6.78 -1.87 -10.17
C HIS A 115 -7.17 -0.82 -9.11
N ALA A 116 -8.08 0.10 -9.43
CA ALA A 116 -8.58 1.12 -8.50
C ALA A 116 -9.28 0.49 -7.28
N SER A 117 -10.09 -0.54 -7.48
CA SER A 117 -10.74 -1.31 -6.41
C SER A 117 -9.70 -1.97 -5.49
N SER A 118 -8.69 -2.62 -6.07
CA SER A 118 -7.60 -3.24 -5.30
C SER A 118 -6.80 -2.24 -4.47
N ILE A 119 -6.48 -1.08 -5.06
CA ILE A 119 -5.81 0.03 -4.38
C ILE A 119 -6.67 0.58 -3.24
N ALA A 120 -7.95 0.86 -3.51
CA ALA A 120 -8.87 1.40 -2.51
C ALA A 120 -9.00 0.47 -1.30
N GLN A 121 -9.12 -0.85 -1.52
CA GLN A 121 -9.12 -1.84 -0.44
C GLN A 121 -7.82 -1.81 0.37
N SER A 122 -6.67 -1.70 -0.29
CA SER A 122 -5.35 -1.65 0.37
C SER A 122 -5.23 -0.39 1.24
N ILE A 123 -5.63 0.78 0.72
CA ILE A 123 -5.67 2.05 1.48
C ILE A 123 -6.61 1.94 2.69
N HIS A 124 -7.81 1.37 2.51
CA HIS A 124 -8.76 1.18 3.59
C HIS A 124 -8.18 0.29 4.71
N LEU A 125 -7.50 -0.81 4.35
CA LEU A 125 -6.85 -1.69 5.32
C LEU A 125 -5.72 -0.97 6.07
N ILE A 126 -4.89 -0.18 5.38
CA ILE A 126 -3.85 0.64 5.99
C ILE A 126 -4.45 1.64 6.99
N LYS A 127 -5.49 2.39 6.59
CA LYS A 127 -6.21 3.33 7.48
C LYS A 127 -6.79 2.63 8.70
N LYS A 128 -7.35 1.44 8.53
CA LYS A 128 -7.91 0.62 9.61
C LYS A 128 -6.82 0.20 10.61
N ARG A 129 -5.67 -0.28 10.12
CA ARG A 129 -4.53 -0.71 10.95
C ARG A 129 -3.88 0.45 11.69
N LEU A 130 -3.75 1.61 11.05
CA LEU A 130 -3.26 2.84 11.68
C LEU A 130 -4.23 3.43 12.71
N ARG A 131 -5.48 2.92 12.80
CA ARG A 131 -6.55 3.48 13.64
C ARG A 131 -6.80 4.95 13.32
N TRP A 132 -6.96 5.26 12.04
CA TRP A 132 -7.07 6.62 11.49
C TRP A 132 -7.95 7.57 12.32
N LYS A 133 -9.15 7.11 12.70
CA LYS A 133 -10.11 7.88 13.53
C LYS A 133 -9.55 8.34 14.88
N LYS A 134 -8.59 7.61 15.47
CA LYS A 134 -7.93 7.97 16.74
C LYS A 134 -6.72 8.88 16.52
N LEU A 135 -6.11 8.85 15.33
CA LEU A 135 -4.95 9.68 15.02
C LEU A 135 -5.32 11.14 14.81
N ILE A 136 -6.47 11.41 14.18
CA ILE A 136 -6.96 12.78 13.92
C ILE A 136 -7.05 13.61 15.22
N PRO A 137 -7.84 13.23 16.24
CA PRO A 137 -7.95 14.03 17.46
C PRO A 137 -6.63 14.07 18.24
N LYS A 138 -5.81 13.00 18.14
CA LYS A 138 -4.49 12.99 18.77
C LYS A 138 -3.54 14.02 18.17
N LEU A 139 -3.56 14.18 16.84
CA LEU A 139 -2.76 15.19 16.15
C LEU A 139 -3.19 16.60 16.55
N GLU A 140 -4.50 16.84 16.65
CA GLU A 140 -5.07 18.11 17.09
C GLU A 140 -4.60 18.48 18.51
N ILE A 141 -4.72 17.55 19.46
CA ILE A 141 -4.24 17.75 20.84
C ILE A 141 -2.73 18.05 20.88
N LEU A 142 -1.92 17.33 20.10
CA LEU A 142 -0.48 17.58 20.03
C LEU A 142 -0.16 18.94 19.39
N SER A 143 -0.92 19.35 18.37
CA SER A 143 -0.79 20.67 17.75
C SER A 143 -1.13 21.80 18.73
N GLU A 144 -2.21 21.64 19.50
CA GLU A 144 -2.56 22.57 20.58
C GLU A 144 -1.47 22.68 21.63
N GLN A 145 -0.85 21.55 22.01
CA GLN A 145 0.28 21.55 22.94
C GLN A 145 1.50 22.29 22.38
N LEU A 146 1.82 22.11 21.10
CA LEU A 146 2.92 22.81 20.43
C LEU A 146 2.70 24.33 20.35
N ASN A 147 1.44 24.77 20.30
CA ASN A 147 1.09 26.19 20.30
C ASN A 147 1.20 26.86 21.68
N LYS A 148 1.33 26.09 22.77
CA LYS A 148 1.46 26.66 24.12
C LYS A 148 2.89 27.20 24.34
N PRO A 149 3.06 28.47 24.72
CA PRO A 149 4.39 29.04 24.97
C PRO A 149 5.12 28.35 26.13
N ASP A 150 4.38 27.87 27.13
CA ASP A 150 4.93 27.22 28.33
C ASP A 150 5.64 25.89 28.03
N LEU A 151 5.36 25.25 26.89
CA LEU A 151 5.97 23.99 26.50
C LEU A 151 7.49 24.13 26.33
N TRP A 152 7.95 25.29 25.86
CA TRP A 152 9.35 25.56 25.55
C TRP A 152 10.22 25.79 26.80
N ASN A 153 9.61 25.82 28.00
CA ASN A 153 10.33 25.86 29.27
C ASN A 153 11.02 24.53 29.60
N ASP A 154 10.54 23.39 29.05
CA ASP A 154 11.19 22.09 29.16
C ASP A 154 11.54 21.54 27.75
N PRO A 155 12.81 21.68 27.31
CA PRO A 155 13.23 21.24 25.98
C PRO A 155 13.14 19.71 25.81
N GLY A 156 13.20 18.94 26.90
CA GLY A 156 13.06 17.48 26.86
C GLY A 156 11.63 17.05 26.55
N HIS A 157 10.65 17.70 27.18
CA HIS A 157 9.23 17.46 26.93
C HIS A 157 8.80 17.97 25.54
N ALA A 158 9.21 19.19 25.17
CA ALA A 158 8.95 19.77 23.86
C ALA A 158 9.45 18.86 22.73
N GLY A 159 10.69 18.37 22.84
CA GLY A 159 11.27 17.46 21.85
C GLY A 159 10.51 16.15 21.68
N LYS A 160 9.92 15.60 22.75
CA LYS A 160 9.08 14.39 22.67
C LYS A 160 7.78 14.67 21.91
N ILE A 161 7.08 15.75 22.26
CA ILE A 161 5.83 16.15 21.61
C ILE A 161 6.07 16.45 20.13
N SER A 162 7.10 17.21 19.77
CA SER A 162 7.42 17.52 18.38
C SER A 162 7.72 16.27 17.56
N ARG A 163 8.46 15.30 18.12
CA ARG A 163 8.76 14.03 17.43
C ARG A 163 7.50 13.18 17.23
N GLU A 164 6.64 13.10 18.25
CA GLU A 164 5.40 12.35 18.15
C GLU A 164 4.44 12.97 17.14
N HIS A 165 4.26 14.29 17.19
CA HIS A 165 3.48 15.05 16.22
C HIS A 165 4.01 14.85 14.80
N GLY A 166 5.31 15.02 14.58
CA GLY A 166 5.94 14.81 13.27
C GLY A 166 5.80 13.38 12.75
N SER A 167 5.89 12.37 13.63
CA SER A 167 5.68 10.96 13.26
C SER A 167 4.25 10.69 12.79
N ILE A 168 3.24 11.18 13.53
CA ILE A 168 1.83 11.00 13.16
C ILE A 168 1.51 11.75 11.87
N MET A 169 1.96 13.01 11.76
CA MET A 169 1.78 13.83 10.56
C MET A 169 2.40 13.18 9.33
N GLY A 170 3.60 12.62 9.44
CA GLY A 170 4.27 11.92 8.34
C GLY A 170 3.44 10.73 7.83
N LYS A 171 2.94 9.88 8.76
CA LYS A 171 2.07 8.74 8.41
C LYS A 171 0.77 9.20 7.72
N MET A 172 0.16 10.28 8.21
CA MET A 172 -1.07 10.80 7.62
C MET A 172 -0.83 11.37 6.23
N LYS A 173 0.28 12.10 6.05
CA LYS A 173 0.67 12.65 4.75
C LYS A 173 0.92 11.55 3.72
N GLU A 174 1.58 10.46 4.12
CA GLU A 174 1.83 9.30 3.24
C GLU A 174 0.53 8.66 2.75
N VAL A 175 -0.42 8.38 3.67
CA VAL A 175 -1.73 7.82 3.29
C VAL A 175 -2.52 8.76 2.39
N ASN A 176 -2.55 10.05 2.71
CA ASN A 176 -3.25 11.04 1.90
C ASN A 176 -2.62 11.17 0.49
N ALA A 177 -1.30 11.03 0.38
CA ALA A 177 -0.62 11.04 -0.91
C ALA A 177 -1.04 9.84 -1.78
N PHE A 178 -1.24 8.65 -1.19
CA PHE A 178 -1.74 7.49 -1.94
C PHE A 178 -3.17 7.69 -2.43
N GLU A 179 -4.03 8.32 -1.62
CA GLU A 179 -5.40 8.66 -2.05
C GLU A 179 -5.39 9.67 -3.20
N GLN A 180 -4.55 10.70 -3.08
CA GLN A 180 -4.41 11.70 -4.14
C GLN A 180 -3.90 11.09 -5.44
N GLN A 181 -2.87 10.24 -5.39
CA GLN A 181 -2.33 9.56 -6.58
C GLN A 181 -3.37 8.63 -7.22
N LEU A 182 -4.16 7.90 -6.41
CA LEU A 182 -5.25 7.08 -6.94
C LEU A 182 -6.23 7.92 -7.75
N PHE A 183 -6.70 9.03 -7.20
CA PHE A 183 -7.67 9.90 -7.86
C PHE A 183 -7.08 10.56 -9.10
N GLU A 184 -5.86 11.10 -9.01
CA GLU A 184 -5.15 11.69 -10.14
C GLU A 184 -5.04 10.71 -11.31
N HIS A 185 -4.63 9.47 -11.08
CA HIS A 185 -4.56 8.46 -12.15
C HIS A 185 -5.94 8.07 -12.70
N ILE A 186 -6.98 8.02 -11.87
CA ILE A 186 -8.35 7.77 -12.35
C ILE A 186 -8.84 8.91 -13.23
N ASP A 187 -8.59 10.16 -12.84
CA ASP A 187 -8.95 11.35 -13.61
C ASP A 187 -8.19 11.40 -14.94
N MET A 188 -6.89 11.10 -14.93
CA MET A 188 -6.09 11.03 -16.16
C MET A 188 -6.60 9.98 -17.14
N ILE A 189 -6.99 8.80 -16.67
CA ILE A 189 -7.58 7.75 -17.52
C ILE A 189 -8.92 8.17 -18.11
N LYS A 190 -9.73 8.93 -17.37
CA LYS A 190 -11.02 9.43 -17.88
C LYS A 190 -10.80 10.50 -18.94
N LEU A 191 -9.92 11.45 -18.66
CA LEU A 191 -9.57 12.53 -19.58
C LEU A 191 -8.98 11.96 -20.88
N SER A 192 -8.05 11.00 -20.79
CA SER A 192 -7.46 10.37 -21.96
C SER A 192 -8.51 9.65 -22.83
N ARG A 193 -9.52 9.02 -22.21
CA ARG A 193 -10.64 8.41 -22.93
C ARG A 193 -11.57 9.43 -23.58
N GLU A 194 -11.80 10.56 -22.94
CA GLU A 194 -12.59 11.66 -23.51
C GLU A 194 -11.88 12.26 -24.74
N GLU A 195 -10.55 12.39 -24.67
CA GLU A 195 -9.71 12.93 -25.74
C GLU A 195 -9.31 11.87 -26.80
N ASN A 196 -9.65 10.60 -26.58
CA ASN A 196 -9.24 9.44 -27.40
C ASN A 196 -7.72 9.29 -27.54
N ASP A 197 -6.97 9.66 -26.51
CA ASP A 197 -5.52 9.47 -26.42
C ASP A 197 -5.19 8.11 -25.78
N ALA A 198 -4.93 7.12 -26.63
CA ALA A 198 -4.60 5.76 -26.19
C ALA A 198 -3.20 5.63 -25.56
N GLU A 199 -2.27 6.53 -25.91
CA GLU A 199 -0.91 6.50 -25.36
C GLU A 199 -0.94 6.97 -23.90
N LEU A 200 -1.64 8.09 -23.64
CA LEU A 200 -1.86 8.60 -22.30
C LEU A 200 -2.69 7.65 -21.42
N GLU A 201 -3.69 6.97 -21.99
CA GLU A 201 -4.45 5.94 -21.27
C GLU A 201 -3.54 4.79 -20.81
N SER A 202 -2.68 4.29 -21.71
CA SER A 202 -1.76 3.20 -21.40
C SER A 202 -0.74 3.59 -20.31
N GLU A 203 -0.14 4.79 -20.42
CA GLU A 203 0.79 5.30 -19.41
C GLU A 203 0.13 5.42 -18.04
N SER A 204 -1.09 5.96 -18.01
CA SER A 204 -1.85 6.13 -16.76
C SER A 204 -2.24 4.79 -16.14
N LEU A 205 -2.58 3.79 -16.95
CA LEU A 205 -2.84 2.41 -16.50
C LEU A 205 -1.59 1.76 -15.90
N GLU A 206 -0.43 1.92 -16.55
CA GLU A 206 0.84 1.42 -16.02
C GLU A 206 1.19 2.09 -14.68
N ALA A 207 1.03 3.40 -14.58
CA ALA A 207 1.23 4.13 -13.32
C ALA A 207 0.32 3.58 -12.21
N LEU A 208 -0.96 3.34 -12.52
CA LEU A 208 -1.93 2.78 -11.58
C LEU A 208 -1.57 1.34 -11.16
N LEU A 209 -1.02 0.53 -12.07
CA LEU A 209 -0.50 -0.80 -11.77
C LEU A 209 0.73 -0.74 -10.85
N THR A 210 1.67 0.20 -11.08
CA THR A 210 2.81 0.38 -10.18
C THR A 210 2.37 0.82 -8.78
N LEU A 211 1.36 1.70 -8.69
CA LEU A 211 0.76 2.12 -7.43
C LEU A 211 0.10 0.95 -6.70
N ARG A 212 -0.61 0.06 -7.42
CA ARG A 212 -1.19 -1.18 -6.86
C ARG A 212 -0.12 -2.05 -6.20
N ARG A 213 1.01 -2.29 -6.89
CA ARG A 213 2.12 -3.10 -6.35
C ARG A 213 2.74 -2.46 -5.12
N HIS A 214 3.05 -1.16 -5.19
CA HIS A 214 3.62 -0.42 -4.07
C HIS A 214 2.70 -0.44 -2.84
N LEU A 215 1.39 -0.23 -3.04
CA LEU A 215 0.43 -0.27 -1.93
C LEU A 215 0.24 -1.65 -1.35
N LYS A 216 0.39 -2.72 -2.13
CA LYS A 216 0.37 -4.09 -1.59
C LYS A 216 1.55 -4.37 -0.67
N GLU A 217 2.73 -3.85 -0.98
CA GLU A 217 3.88 -3.91 -0.08
C GLU A 217 3.62 -3.11 1.20
N LYS A 218 3.09 -1.89 1.08
CA LYS A 218 2.72 -1.04 2.22
C LYS A 218 1.63 -1.61 3.09
N GLU A 219 0.65 -2.30 2.49
CA GLU A 219 -0.38 -3.03 3.22
C GLU A 219 0.25 -4.12 4.09
N LEU A 220 1.18 -4.90 3.53
CA LEU A 220 1.89 -5.93 4.28
C LEU A 220 2.74 -5.34 5.40
N GLU A 221 3.44 -4.23 5.16
CA GLU A 221 4.15 -3.49 6.22
C GLU A 221 3.20 -3.02 7.33
N ALA A 222 2.01 -2.52 6.98
CA ALA A 222 1.02 -2.09 7.95
C ALA A 222 0.43 -3.26 8.75
N LEU A 223 0.30 -4.45 8.14
CA LEU A 223 -0.11 -5.67 8.83
C LEU A 223 0.94 -6.15 9.84
N LEU A 224 2.23 -5.93 9.55
CA LEU A 224 3.39 -6.30 10.38
C LEU A 224 3.88 -5.13 11.26
N SER A 225 2.94 -4.39 11.87
CA SER A 225 3.22 -3.24 12.74
C SER A 225 2.92 -3.48 14.23
N GLY A 226 2.84 -4.74 14.64
CA GLY A 226 2.72 -5.18 16.02
C GLY A 226 3.94 -4.83 16.87
N GLU A 227 3.75 -4.83 18.19
CA GLU A 227 4.80 -4.48 19.16
C GLU A 227 6.02 -5.41 19.10
N GLN A 228 5.80 -6.69 18.78
CA GLN A 228 6.84 -7.72 18.71
C GLN A 228 7.40 -7.92 17.30
N ASP A 229 6.80 -7.32 16.27
CA ASP A 229 7.25 -7.44 14.89
C ASP A 229 8.68 -6.87 14.62
N PRO A 230 9.17 -5.84 15.33
CA PRO A 230 10.57 -5.43 15.21
C PRO A 230 11.55 -6.33 15.98
N CYS A 231 11.07 -7.22 16.85
CA CYS A 231 11.93 -8.07 17.68
C CYS A 231 12.57 -9.21 16.85
N SER A 232 13.69 -9.74 17.36
CA SER A 232 14.27 -10.98 16.83
C SER A 232 13.36 -12.14 17.19
N CYS A 233 13.26 -13.14 16.31
CA CYS A 233 12.44 -14.32 16.56
C CYS A 233 13.30 -15.58 16.71
N PHE A 234 12.74 -16.55 17.43
CA PHE A 234 13.24 -17.92 17.51
C PHE A 234 12.40 -18.78 16.58
N ILE A 235 13.05 -19.59 15.76
CA ILE A 235 12.41 -20.61 14.94
C ILE A 235 12.83 -21.95 15.49
N GLU A 236 11.85 -22.72 15.98
CA GLU A 236 12.06 -24.10 16.38
C GLU A 236 11.50 -25.02 15.30
N VAL A 237 12.31 -25.97 14.84
CA VAL A 237 11.89 -26.99 13.89
C VAL A 237 11.93 -28.33 14.61
N GLN A 238 10.79 -29.00 14.66
CA GLN A 238 10.63 -30.30 15.29
C GLN A 238 10.20 -31.32 14.25
N ALA A 239 10.83 -32.48 14.24
CA ALA A 239 10.38 -33.60 13.42
C ALA A 239 9.06 -34.13 13.98
N GLY A 240 8.05 -34.22 13.11
CA GLY A 240 6.75 -34.80 13.44
C GLY A 240 6.78 -36.34 13.54
N ALA A 241 5.60 -36.95 13.53
CA ALA A 241 5.49 -38.40 13.44
C ALA A 241 5.93 -38.91 12.05
N GLY A 242 6.88 -39.85 12.01
CA GLY A 242 7.35 -40.46 10.76
C GLY A 242 8.81 -40.92 10.74
N GLY A 243 9.47 -41.04 11.89
CA GLY A 243 10.81 -41.62 12.00
C GLY A 243 11.87 -40.84 11.22
N THR A 244 12.78 -41.55 10.56
CA THR A 244 13.96 -40.96 9.88
C THR A 244 13.61 -40.02 8.72
N GLU A 245 12.55 -40.31 7.96
CA GLU A 245 12.15 -39.45 6.83
C GLU A 245 11.64 -38.08 7.30
N SER A 246 10.92 -38.05 8.43
CA SER A 246 10.49 -36.79 9.04
C SER A 246 11.65 -35.98 9.59
N MET A 247 12.69 -36.64 10.10
CA MET A 247 13.92 -35.97 10.56
C MET A 247 14.70 -35.38 9.39
N ASP A 248 14.79 -36.07 8.25
CA ASP A 248 15.45 -35.57 7.06
C ASP A 248 14.70 -34.35 6.47
N TRP A 249 13.36 -34.41 6.44
CA TRP A 249 12.56 -33.27 6.02
C TRP A 249 12.71 -32.06 6.97
N ALA A 250 12.72 -32.29 8.30
CA ALA A 250 12.98 -31.23 9.26
C ALA A 250 14.32 -30.52 9.00
N SER A 251 15.36 -31.27 8.63
CA SER A 251 16.68 -30.72 8.26
C SER A 251 16.61 -29.83 7.02
N MET A 252 15.91 -30.30 5.98
CA MET A 252 15.72 -29.50 4.77
C MET A 252 14.89 -28.23 5.03
N VAL A 253 13.85 -28.27 5.88
CA VAL A 253 13.09 -27.08 6.31
C VAL A 253 13.99 -26.08 7.03
N MET A 254 14.82 -26.57 7.94
CA MET A 254 15.78 -25.73 8.67
C MET A 254 16.74 -25.02 7.70
N GLN A 255 17.28 -25.75 6.72
CA GLN A 255 18.17 -25.18 5.70
C GLN A 255 17.44 -24.20 4.76
N MET A 256 16.17 -24.45 4.44
CA MET A 256 15.33 -23.54 3.65
C MET A 256 15.18 -22.20 4.35
N TYR A 257 14.79 -22.20 5.63
CA TYR A 257 14.64 -20.95 6.40
C TYR A 257 15.96 -20.24 6.64
N LYS A 258 17.06 -20.99 6.82
CA LYS A 258 18.40 -20.41 6.91
C LYS A 258 18.77 -19.64 5.64
N LYS A 259 18.60 -20.27 4.46
CA LYS A 259 18.87 -19.61 3.16
C LYS A 259 17.94 -18.43 2.89
N TRP A 260 16.65 -18.55 3.23
CA TRP A 260 15.70 -17.44 3.12
C TRP A 260 16.12 -16.25 4.00
N ALA A 261 16.51 -16.52 5.25
CA ALA A 261 16.92 -15.50 6.19
C ALA A 261 18.20 -14.79 5.74
N GLU A 262 19.20 -15.53 5.26
CA GLU A 262 20.43 -14.98 4.67
C GLU A 262 20.13 -14.14 3.42
N GLY A 263 19.25 -14.62 2.53
CA GLY A 263 18.82 -13.89 1.33
C GLY A 263 18.05 -12.60 1.64
N ARG A 264 17.41 -12.50 2.81
CA ARG A 264 16.76 -11.28 3.31
C ARG A 264 17.68 -10.41 4.18
N GLY A 265 18.95 -10.79 4.36
CA GLY A 265 19.93 -10.04 5.15
C GLY A 265 19.76 -10.17 6.68
N PHE A 266 19.07 -11.19 7.17
CA PHE A 266 19.00 -11.50 8.59
C PHE A 266 20.27 -12.25 9.05
N ARG A 267 20.66 -12.05 10.32
CA ARG A 267 21.73 -12.83 10.94
C ARG A 267 21.14 -14.09 11.56
N VAL A 268 21.50 -15.25 11.04
CA VAL A 268 21.08 -16.55 11.58
C VAL A 268 22.11 -17.02 12.62
N THR A 269 21.67 -17.56 13.74
CA THR A 269 22.52 -18.22 14.75
C THR A 269 21.85 -19.50 15.22
N ILE A 270 22.54 -20.63 15.10
CA ILE A 270 22.05 -21.92 15.61
C ILE A 270 22.24 -21.92 17.12
N VAL A 271 21.19 -22.21 17.89
CA VAL A 271 21.26 -22.28 19.36
C VAL A 271 21.46 -23.70 19.82
N ASP A 272 20.62 -24.59 19.31
CA ASP A 272 20.61 -25.99 19.67
C ASP A 272 20.26 -26.81 18.43
N GLU A 273 20.92 -27.93 18.26
CA GLU A 273 20.71 -28.85 17.14
C GLU A 273 20.88 -30.27 17.65
N MET A 274 19.82 -31.06 17.52
CA MET A 274 19.83 -32.47 17.89
C MET A 274 19.81 -33.32 16.62
N PRO A 275 20.92 -33.96 16.24
CA PRO A 275 20.94 -34.83 15.07
C PRO A 275 20.03 -36.06 15.28
N GLY A 276 19.39 -36.51 14.21
CA GLY A 276 18.67 -37.77 14.18
C GLY A 276 19.63 -38.97 14.25
N GLU A 277 19.12 -40.15 14.64
CA GLU A 277 19.93 -41.36 14.83
C GLU A 277 20.56 -41.88 13.51
N LEU A 278 19.87 -41.71 12.39
CA LEU A 278 20.31 -42.17 11.07
C LEU A 278 20.52 -41.02 10.08
N ALA A 279 19.62 -40.03 10.07
CA ALA A 279 19.69 -38.86 9.21
C ALA A 279 18.85 -37.71 9.79
N GLY A 280 19.12 -36.49 9.31
CA GLY A 280 18.31 -35.31 9.62
C GLY A 280 18.45 -34.78 11.05
N ILE A 281 17.43 -34.03 11.48
CA ILE A 281 17.38 -33.41 12.82
C ILE A 281 16.10 -33.81 13.55
N LYS A 282 16.20 -33.90 14.88
CA LYS A 282 15.08 -34.18 15.79
C LYS A 282 14.57 -32.89 16.43
#